data_AF-A0A8H4YEZ5-F1
#
_entry.id   AF-A0A8H4YEZ5-F1
#
_cell.length_a   1.000
_cell.length_b   1.000
_cell.length_c   1.000
_cell.angle_alpha   90.00
_cell.angle_beta   90.00
_cell.angle_gamma   90.00
#
_symmetry.space_group_name_H-M   'P 1'
#
loop_
_entity.id
_entity.type
_entity.pdbx_description
1 polymer ?
#
loop_
_entity_poly.entity_id
_entity_poly.type
_entity_poly.pdbx_seq_one_letter_code
_entity_poly.pdbx_strand_id
1 'polypeptide(L)'
;MSFTLTVRQGPARLAQRLPEMSKTAFRSSASVRNLHVPAKPTSNLFTSRITSAATRNAFQRTGRAGGRSYYQESARTAAAPPTTSRRLLVGGAIFGGTLVAINAVFNRETREDGGMPVYEREYLNNTFLHTGLGIGIIGLTARQMVQTGFVYRIMVTNPWVVGIGGLALSFATMIGTRSISPDNYIPKYALWTAFNATQAAFVAPLLAFVPPALLGRAGLYTIAMMGGLSIVGATAKQEKYLYIGGPLLAGAAIVAASGLAPLIIPATAVRTLAFTENLWLYGGLAVFGGFTLYDVQKVLHHARLAQAGVMRRDPVNESISLELDFLNIFIRMVQILMMQQNRRK
;
A
#
# COMPACT_ATOMS: atom_id res chain seq x y z
N MET A 1 -33.36 41.15 48.10
CA MET A 1 -33.95 42.46 47.81
C MET A 1 -33.22 43.05 46.63
N SER A 2 -33.96 43.38 45.57
CA SER A 2 -33.49 43.80 44.25
C SER A 2 -33.07 45.26 44.23
N PHE A 3 -31.93 45.60 43.61
CA PHE A 3 -31.63 46.99 43.21
C PHE A 3 -30.94 47.06 41.84
N THR A 4 -31.83 47.21 40.85
CA THR A 4 -31.84 48.02 39.63
C THR A 4 -30.62 48.88 39.25
N LEU A 5 -30.18 48.66 38.01
CA LEU A 5 -29.32 49.49 37.16
C LEU A 5 -30.00 50.81 36.73
N THR A 6 -29.28 51.93 36.75
CA THR A 6 -29.59 53.12 35.96
C THR A 6 -28.33 53.75 35.36
N VAL A 7 -28.37 53.89 34.04
CA VAL A 7 -27.41 54.58 33.16
C VAL A 7 -27.66 56.09 33.22
N ARG A 8 -26.61 56.92 33.25
CA ARG A 8 -26.70 58.35 32.96
C ARG A 8 -25.54 58.81 32.05
N GLN A 9 -25.91 59.37 30.91
CA GLN A 9 -25.06 60.01 29.91
C GLN A 9 -24.65 61.43 30.34
N GLY A 10 -23.52 61.93 29.82
CA GLY A 10 -23.15 63.34 29.78
C GLY A 10 -21.81 63.59 29.05
N PRO A 11 -21.58 64.75 28.39
CA PRO A 11 -21.02 64.80 27.04
C PRO A 11 -19.74 65.65 26.83
N ALA A 12 -19.23 65.58 25.59
CA ALA A 12 -18.63 66.67 24.78
C ALA A 12 -17.09 66.94 24.79
N ARG A 13 -16.50 66.58 23.62
CA ARG A 13 -15.61 67.37 22.71
C ARG A 13 -14.12 67.59 23.02
N LEU A 14 -13.29 67.15 22.05
CA LEU A 14 -12.25 67.87 21.24
C LEU A 14 -11.47 66.79 20.44
N ALA A 15 -11.68 66.57 19.13
CA ALA A 15 -11.21 67.29 17.93
C ALA A 15 -9.69 67.20 17.62
N GLN A 16 -9.31 66.38 16.63
CA GLN A 16 -8.27 66.60 15.56
C GLN A 16 -8.06 65.29 14.77
N ARG A 17 -8.64 65.15 13.56
CA ARG A 17 -8.10 65.43 12.20
C ARG A 17 -7.24 64.28 11.61
N LEU A 18 -7.86 63.50 10.73
CA LEU A 18 -7.23 62.64 9.70
C LEU A 18 -7.56 63.24 8.32
N PRO A 19 -6.69 63.16 7.30
CA PRO A 19 -7.03 63.57 5.93
C PRO A 19 -7.48 62.39 5.06
N GLU A 20 -8.63 62.57 4.42
CA GLU A 20 -9.07 61.86 3.21
C GLU A 20 -8.52 62.52 1.94
N MET A 21 -8.26 61.73 0.90
CA MET A 21 -8.38 62.08 -0.53
C MET A 21 -8.58 60.76 -1.31
N SER A 22 -9.32 60.62 -2.41
CA SER A 22 -10.40 61.37 -3.07
C SER A 22 -10.90 60.45 -4.20
N LYS A 23 -12.22 60.28 -4.35
CA LYS A 23 -12.85 59.61 -5.50
C LYS A 23 -13.06 60.62 -6.64
N THR A 24 -12.92 60.17 -7.88
CA THR A 24 -13.59 60.78 -9.05
C THR A 24 -14.12 59.71 -9.99
N ALA A 25 -15.30 60.01 -10.53
CA ALA A 25 -16.15 59.16 -11.35
C ALA A 25 -16.44 59.85 -12.69
N PHE A 26 -16.68 59.07 -13.75
CA PHE A 26 -17.49 59.44 -14.94
C PHE A 26 -17.91 58.11 -15.60
N ARG A 27 -19.19 57.67 -15.54
CA ARG A 27 -20.30 57.85 -16.53
C ARG A 27 -19.84 57.68 -17.99
N SER A 28 -20.48 57.00 -18.93
CA SER A 28 -21.72 56.24 -19.18
C SER A 28 -21.52 55.70 -20.63
N SER A 29 -22.00 54.55 -21.10
CA SER A 29 -23.29 54.33 -21.77
C SER A 29 -23.16 53.12 -22.72
N ALA A 30 -24.30 52.49 -23.02
CA ALA A 30 -24.52 51.21 -23.70
C ALA A 30 -23.91 51.00 -25.10
N SER A 31 -23.67 49.72 -25.47
CA SER A 31 -24.29 49.09 -26.65
C SER A 31 -24.04 47.57 -26.67
N VAL A 32 -25.12 46.82 -26.87
CA VAL A 32 -25.16 45.42 -27.28
C VAL A 32 -24.50 45.24 -28.66
N ARG A 33 -23.70 44.19 -28.84
CA ARG A 33 -23.50 43.50 -30.13
C ARG A 33 -23.02 42.06 -29.92
N ASN A 34 -23.87 41.13 -30.31
CA ASN A 34 -23.52 39.74 -30.59
C ASN A 34 -22.51 39.67 -31.74
N LEU A 35 -21.51 38.79 -31.63
CA LEU A 35 -20.80 38.22 -32.79
C LEU A 35 -20.33 36.80 -32.47
N HIS A 36 -21.01 35.84 -33.09
CA HIS A 36 -20.63 34.45 -33.28
C HIS A 36 -19.46 34.36 -34.26
N VAL A 37 -18.37 33.66 -33.91
CA VAL A 37 -17.45 33.04 -34.89
C VAL A 37 -16.98 31.69 -34.32
N PRO A 38 -17.12 30.58 -35.06
CA PRO A 38 -16.77 29.24 -34.58
C PRO A 38 -15.28 28.93 -34.79
N ALA A 39 -14.59 28.51 -33.73
CA ALA A 39 -13.23 27.96 -33.83
C ALA A 39 -13.27 26.43 -33.74
N LYS A 40 -12.61 25.79 -34.71
CA LYS A 40 -12.60 24.36 -35.03
C LYS A 40 -11.95 23.50 -33.93
N PRO A 41 -12.37 22.23 -33.78
CA PRO A 41 -11.93 21.36 -32.68
C PRO A 41 -10.50 20.85 -32.89
N THR A 42 -9.63 21.09 -31.92
CA THR A 42 -8.34 20.42 -31.81
C THR A 42 -8.54 19.04 -31.19
N SER A 43 -8.12 18.02 -31.93
CA SER A 43 -8.26 16.61 -31.60
C SER A 43 -7.24 16.15 -30.56
N ASN A 44 -7.71 15.28 -29.67
CA ASN A 44 -6.98 14.57 -28.64
C ASN A 44 -5.72 13.87 -29.19
N LEU A 45 -4.56 14.21 -28.64
CA LEU A 45 -3.30 13.46 -28.80
C LEU A 45 -3.19 12.39 -27.71
N PHE A 46 -3.90 11.28 -27.90
CA PHE A 46 -3.62 10.00 -27.25
C PHE A 46 -3.95 8.87 -28.23
N THR A 47 -2.93 8.39 -28.95
CA THR A 47 -3.03 7.16 -29.76
C THR A 47 -1.99 6.17 -29.26
N SER A 48 -2.45 5.18 -28.51
CA SER A 48 -1.71 3.96 -28.22
C SER A 48 -1.59 3.14 -29.51
N ARG A 49 -0.38 3.07 -30.08
CA ARG A 49 -0.08 2.21 -31.22
C ARG A 49 0.10 0.77 -30.71
N ILE A 50 -0.93 -0.06 -30.85
CA ILE A 50 -0.84 -1.51 -30.69
C ILE A 50 -0.21 -2.06 -31.97
N THR A 51 1.03 -2.51 -31.90
CA THR A 51 1.68 -3.27 -32.98
C THR A 51 1.26 -4.74 -32.88
N SER A 52 0.14 -5.09 -33.50
CA SER A 52 -0.21 -6.48 -33.78
C SER A 52 0.61 -7.00 -34.95
N ALA A 53 1.69 -7.74 -34.67
CA ALA A 53 2.42 -8.51 -35.67
C ALA A 53 1.57 -9.71 -36.11
N ALA A 54 0.75 -9.53 -37.15
CA ALA A 54 0.09 -10.61 -37.85
C ALA A 54 1.06 -11.21 -38.87
N THR A 55 1.47 -12.45 -38.62
CA THR A 55 2.22 -13.32 -39.52
C THR A 55 1.45 -13.53 -40.82
N ARG A 56 2.09 -13.21 -41.95
CA ARG A 56 1.66 -13.56 -43.30
C ARG A 56 1.71 -15.08 -43.44
N ASN A 57 0.59 -15.70 -43.80
CA ASN A 57 0.64 -16.96 -44.53
C ASN A 57 -0.23 -16.82 -45.78
N ALA A 58 0.45 -16.97 -46.91
CA ALA A 58 -0.10 -16.99 -48.25
C ALA A 58 -0.88 -18.29 -48.46
N PHE A 59 -2.08 -18.21 -49.00
CA PHE A 59 -2.50 -19.07 -50.11
C PHE A 59 -3.82 -18.54 -50.71
N GLN A 60 -3.74 -18.00 -51.92
CA GLN A 60 -4.91 -17.61 -52.71
C GLN A 60 -5.52 -18.86 -53.37
N ARG A 61 -6.68 -19.24 -52.83
CA ARG A 61 -7.92 -19.66 -53.52
C ARG A 61 -7.87 -19.83 -55.05
N THR A 62 -8.07 -21.07 -55.51
CA THR A 62 -8.72 -21.37 -56.81
C THR A 62 -9.59 -22.62 -56.67
N GLY A 63 -10.81 -22.58 -57.24
CA GLY A 63 -11.49 -23.78 -57.73
C GLY A 63 -12.60 -24.42 -56.88
N ARG A 64 -13.83 -23.93 -57.08
CA ARG A 64 -15.10 -24.67 -57.31
C ARG A 64 -15.42 -26.00 -56.59
N ALA A 65 -16.64 -25.96 -56.02
CA ALA A 65 -17.71 -26.98 -56.08
C ALA A 65 -17.70 -28.17 -55.11
N GLY A 66 -18.79 -28.25 -54.33
CA GLY A 66 -19.51 -29.49 -54.02
C GLY A 66 -18.96 -30.38 -52.90
N GLY A 67 -19.73 -30.52 -51.82
CA GLY A 67 -19.59 -31.67 -50.92
C GLY A 67 -19.91 -31.38 -49.46
N ARG A 68 -21.12 -31.71 -49.03
CA ARG A 68 -21.47 -31.85 -47.61
C ARG A 68 -20.53 -32.87 -46.95
N SER A 69 -19.89 -32.51 -45.84
CA SER A 69 -19.25 -33.48 -44.94
C SER A 69 -19.21 -32.93 -43.51
N TYR A 70 -19.90 -33.67 -42.65
CA TYR A 70 -19.85 -33.78 -41.19
C TYR A 70 -19.14 -32.69 -40.37
N TYR A 71 -19.91 -32.11 -39.43
CA TYR A 71 -19.37 -31.42 -38.26
C TYR A 71 -18.47 -32.38 -37.47
N GLN A 72 -17.16 -32.25 -37.66
CA GLN A 72 -16.18 -32.80 -36.74
C GLN A 72 -16.02 -31.80 -35.60
N GLU A 73 -16.75 -32.07 -34.52
CA GLU A 73 -16.54 -31.48 -33.19
C GLU A 73 -15.03 -31.51 -32.91
N SER A 74 -14.40 -30.33 -32.96
CA SER A 74 -13.00 -30.20 -32.60
C SER A 74 -12.95 -30.38 -31.08
N ALA A 75 -12.71 -31.61 -30.65
CA ALA A 75 -12.36 -31.91 -29.28
C ALA A 75 -11.27 -30.91 -28.86
N ARG A 76 -11.64 -29.97 -27.98
CA ARG A 76 -10.68 -29.10 -27.32
C ARG A 76 -9.77 -30.03 -26.54
N THR A 77 -8.62 -30.36 -27.10
CA THR A 77 -7.54 -31.03 -26.39
C THR A 77 -7.23 -30.13 -25.21
N ALA A 78 -7.68 -30.54 -24.02
CA ALA A 78 -7.26 -29.92 -22.77
C ALA A 78 -5.73 -29.95 -22.79
N ALA A 79 -5.11 -28.79 -22.96
CA ALA A 79 -3.66 -28.68 -22.98
C ALA A 79 -3.13 -29.38 -21.73
N ALA A 80 -2.27 -30.38 -21.94
CA ALA A 80 -1.70 -31.18 -20.85
C ALA A 80 -1.19 -30.24 -19.74
N PRO A 81 -1.51 -30.51 -18.46
CA PRO A 81 -1.10 -29.64 -17.36
C PRO A 81 0.42 -29.46 -17.44
N PRO A 82 0.93 -28.21 -17.50
CA PRO A 82 2.34 -27.97 -17.76
C PRO A 82 3.19 -28.69 -16.71
N THR A 83 4.18 -29.46 -17.16
CA THR A 83 5.09 -30.23 -16.32
C THR A 83 5.77 -29.33 -15.30
N THR A 84 6.01 -29.85 -14.09
CA THR A 84 6.62 -29.09 -12.99
C THR A 84 7.96 -28.46 -13.41
N SER A 85 8.75 -29.16 -14.24
CA SER A 85 9.98 -28.63 -14.82
C SER A 85 9.76 -27.40 -15.70
N ARG A 86 8.71 -27.40 -16.54
CA ARG A 86 8.32 -26.24 -17.36
C ARG A 86 7.85 -25.06 -16.50
N ARG A 87 7.10 -25.32 -15.42
CA ARG A 87 6.68 -24.27 -14.48
C ARG A 87 7.87 -23.66 -13.74
N LEU A 88 8.82 -24.48 -13.32
CA LEU A 88 10.05 -24.04 -12.66
C LEU A 88 10.96 -23.27 -13.63
N LEU A 89 11.10 -23.73 -14.89
CA LEU A 89 11.86 -23.02 -15.92
C LEU A 89 11.24 -21.67 -16.26
N VAL A 90 9.93 -21.62 -16.50
CA VAL A 90 9.22 -20.37 -16.80
C VAL A 90 9.27 -19.43 -15.60
N GLY A 91 9.05 -19.94 -14.38
CA GLY A 91 9.16 -19.15 -13.15
C GLY A 91 10.58 -18.62 -12.93
N GLY A 92 11.59 -19.45 -13.13
CA GLY A 92 13.01 -19.07 -13.05
C GLY A 92 13.41 -18.06 -14.13
N ALA A 93 12.91 -18.20 -15.36
CA ALA A 93 13.17 -17.26 -16.45
C ALA A 93 12.50 -15.90 -16.20
N ILE A 94 11.27 -15.88 -15.69
CA ILE A 94 10.62 -14.63 -15.28
C ILE A 94 11.42 -13.99 -14.15
N PHE A 95 11.73 -14.73 -13.08
CA PHE A 95 12.49 -14.19 -11.95
C PHE A 95 13.88 -13.67 -12.37
N GLY A 96 14.66 -14.49 -13.08
CA GLY A 96 15.98 -14.12 -13.58
C GLY A 96 15.92 -12.96 -14.58
N GLY A 97 14.98 -12.97 -15.51
CA GLY A 97 14.76 -11.88 -16.46
C GLY A 97 14.34 -10.58 -15.78
N THR A 98 13.54 -10.65 -14.72
CA THR A 98 13.15 -9.47 -13.93
C THR A 98 14.35 -8.95 -13.15
N LEU A 99 15.19 -9.81 -12.57
CA LEU A 99 16.44 -9.39 -11.92
C LEU A 99 17.40 -8.71 -12.89
N VAL A 100 17.56 -9.26 -14.10
CA VAL A 100 18.41 -8.66 -15.15
C VAL A 100 17.81 -7.34 -15.64
N ALA A 101 16.48 -7.24 -15.81
CA ALA A 101 15.82 -6.00 -16.20
C ALA A 101 15.89 -4.94 -15.09
N ILE A 102 15.68 -5.32 -13.83
CA ILE A 102 15.86 -4.45 -12.67
C ILE A 102 17.32 -4.01 -12.60
N ASN A 103 18.28 -4.92 -12.78
CA ASN A 103 19.68 -4.55 -12.85
C ASN A 103 19.92 -3.59 -14.02
N ALA A 104 19.52 -3.89 -15.25
CA ALA A 104 19.71 -3.00 -16.39
C ALA A 104 19.06 -1.60 -16.24
N VAL A 105 17.90 -1.50 -15.58
CA VAL A 105 17.18 -0.25 -15.35
C VAL A 105 17.73 0.53 -14.15
N PHE A 106 18.06 -0.15 -13.05
CA PHE A 106 18.50 0.46 -11.79
C PHE A 106 20.02 0.46 -11.58
N ASN A 107 20.82 -0.19 -12.43
CA ASN A 107 22.30 -0.19 -12.39
C ASN A 107 22.90 1.18 -12.76
N ARG A 108 22.07 2.18 -13.09
CA ARG A 108 22.49 3.60 -13.09
C ARG A 108 22.53 4.22 -11.69
N GLU A 109 21.88 3.59 -10.72
CA GLU A 109 21.69 4.12 -9.37
C GLU A 109 21.99 3.07 -8.30
N THR A 110 22.80 2.07 -8.64
CA THR A 110 23.43 1.16 -7.68
C THR A 110 24.53 1.90 -6.92
N ARG A 111 24.77 1.50 -5.67
CA ARG A 111 25.77 2.13 -4.80
C ARG A 111 27.18 1.95 -5.40
N GLU A 112 27.96 3.02 -5.49
CA GLU A 112 29.26 3.04 -6.18
C GLU A 112 30.38 2.32 -5.40
N ASP A 113 30.15 2.02 -4.11
CA ASP A 113 31.15 1.45 -3.20
C ASP A 113 31.26 -0.10 -3.20
N GLY A 114 30.67 -0.81 -4.16
CA GLY A 114 30.94 -2.25 -4.37
C GLY A 114 30.48 -3.24 -3.28
N GLY A 115 29.77 -2.82 -2.23
CA GLY A 115 29.14 -3.73 -1.25
C GLY A 115 28.66 -3.06 0.03
N MET A 116 27.59 -3.56 0.68
CA MET A 116 27.04 -3.03 1.94
C MET A 116 28.06 -3.17 3.10
N PRO A 117 28.38 -2.10 3.86
CA PRO A 117 29.26 -2.18 5.02
C PRO A 117 28.81 -3.25 6.00
N VAL A 118 29.77 -3.89 6.66
CA VAL A 118 29.50 -5.03 7.56
C VAL A 118 28.52 -4.65 8.66
N TYR A 119 28.65 -3.44 9.22
CA TYR A 119 27.75 -2.94 10.26
C TYR A 119 26.30 -2.73 9.75
N GLU A 120 26.13 -2.13 8.58
CA GLU A 120 24.81 -1.94 7.95
C GLU A 120 24.14 -3.28 7.66
N ARG A 121 24.91 -4.26 7.14
CA ARG A 121 24.43 -5.60 6.86
C ARG A 121 24.00 -6.33 8.13
N GLU A 122 24.79 -6.22 9.19
CA GLU A 122 24.47 -6.84 10.48
C GLU A 122 23.24 -6.19 11.11
N TYR A 123 23.11 -4.86 11.03
CA TYR A 123 21.92 -4.15 11.50
C TYR A 123 20.68 -4.61 10.74
N LEU A 124 20.74 -4.59 9.40
CA LEU A 124 19.65 -5.00 8.54
C LEU A 124 19.22 -6.45 8.79
N ASN A 125 20.18 -7.37 8.90
CA ASN A 125 19.91 -8.77 9.19
C ASN A 125 19.23 -8.93 10.56
N ASN A 126 19.72 -8.25 11.59
CA ASN A 126 19.08 -8.29 12.91
C ASN A 126 17.65 -7.74 12.85
N THR A 127 17.39 -6.65 12.13
CA THR A 127 16.02 -6.15 11.94
C THR A 127 15.13 -7.19 11.26
N PHE A 128 15.59 -7.82 10.16
CA PHE A 128 14.82 -8.86 9.48
C PHE A 128 14.59 -10.11 10.32
N LEU A 129 15.55 -10.47 11.17
CA LEU A 129 15.39 -11.58 12.12
C LEU A 129 14.26 -11.27 13.09
N HIS A 130 14.22 -10.06 13.65
CA HIS A 130 13.13 -9.63 14.52
C HIS A 130 11.80 -9.59 13.78
N THR A 131 11.76 -9.05 12.55
CA THR A 131 10.55 -9.05 11.71
C THR A 131 10.06 -10.47 11.45
N GLY A 132 10.95 -11.39 11.09
CA GLY A 132 10.62 -12.80 10.85
C GLY A 132 10.08 -13.49 12.11
N LEU A 133 10.70 -13.24 13.28
CA LEU A 133 10.20 -13.73 14.56
C LEU A 133 8.83 -13.13 14.90
N GLY A 134 8.64 -11.82 14.70
CA GLY A 134 7.36 -11.13 14.92
C GLY A 134 6.24 -11.74 14.08
N ILE A 135 6.48 -11.91 12.78
CA ILE A 135 5.55 -12.58 11.86
C ILE A 135 5.25 -14.02 12.30
N GLY A 136 6.28 -14.76 12.76
CA GLY A 136 6.11 -16.10 13.32
C GLY A 136 5.20 -16.12 14.54
N ILE A 137 5.43 -15.19 15.49
CA ILE A 137 4.60 -15.00 16.68
C ILE A 137 3.17 -14.65 16.28
N ILE A 138 2.99 -13.74 15.31
CA ILE A 138 1.67 -13.36 14.80
C ILE A 138 0.93 -14.58 14.25
N GLY A 139 1.58 -15.36 13.38
CA GLY A 139 0.98 -16.54 12.76
C GLY A 139 0.59 -17.62 13.76
N LEU A 140 1.47 -17.92 14.72
CA LEU A 140 1.22 -18.90 15.78
C LEU A 140 0.12 -18.43 16.73
N THR A 141 0.17 -17.17 17.15
CA THR A 141 -0.83 -16.58 18.04
C THR A 141 -2.20 -16.52 17.38
N ALA A 142 -2.26 -16.11 16.10
CA ALA A 142 -3.51 -16.08 15.35
C ALA A 142 -4.10 -17.49 15.18
N ARG A 143 -3.26 -18.51 14.92
CA ARG A 143 -3.69 -19.91 14.89
C ARG A 143 -4.25 -20.36 16.25
N GLN A 144 -3.58 -20.01 17.34
CA GLN A 144 -4.05 -20.32 18.70
C GLN A 144 -5.39 -19.63 18.99
N MET A 145 -5.58 -18.38 18.55
CA MET A 145 -6.84 -17.65 18.68
C MET A 145 -8.00 -18.31 17.92
N VAL A 146 -7.73 -18.89 16.74
CA VAL A 146 -8.72 -19.67 15.98
C VAL A 146 -9.08 -20.95 16.75
N GLN A 147 -8.08 -21.69 17.23
CA GLN A 147 -8.29 -22.97 17.94
C GLN A 147 -9.01 -22.81 19.28
N THR A 148 -8.78 -21.70 19.99
CA THR A 148 -9.39 -21.41 21.30
C THR A 148 -10.80 -20.81 21.21
N GLY A 149 -11.31 -20.54 20.00
CA GLY A 149 -12.59 -19.86 19.81
C GLY A 149 -12.55 -18.36 20.15
N PHE A 150 -11.37 -17.78 20.36
CA PHE A 150 -11.21 -16.34 20.61
C PHE A 150 -11.71 -15.51 19.43
N VAL A 151 -11.54 -16.00 18.19
CA VAL A 151 -12.07 -15.36 16.99
C VAL A 151 -13.59 -15.18 17.05
N TYR A 152 -14.31 -16.21 17.51
CA TYR A 152 -15.76 -16.11 17.69
C TYR A 152 -16.12 -15.01 18.70
N ARG A 153 -15.39 -14.92 19.82
CA ARG A 153 -15.58 -13.86 20.82
C ARG A 153 -15.38 -12.47 20.24
N ILE A 154 -14.34 -12.28 19.42
CA ILE A 154 -14.11 -11.02 18.71
C ILE A 154 -15.31 -10.67 17.82
N MET A 155 -15.83 -11.64 17.07
CA MET A 155 -16.90 -11.40 16.11
C MET A 155 -18.26 -11.10 16.74
N VAL A 156 -18.54 -11.63 17.94
CA VAL A 156 -19.77 -11.33 18.69
C VAL A 156 -19.65 -10.09 19.58
N THR A 157 -18.43 -9.61 19.82
CA THR A 157 -18.18 -8.36 20.55
C THR A 157 -18.51 -7.16 19.65
N ASN A 158 -18.90 -6.04 20.24
CA ASN A 158 -19.19 -4.81 19.50
C ASN A 158 -18.02 -4.45 18.55
N PRO A 159 -18.26 -4.35 17.22
CA PRO A 159 -17.21 -4.08 16.23
C PRO A 159 -16.42 -2.80 16.50
N TRP A 160 -17.04 -1.78 17.10
CA TRP A 160 -16.37 -0.54 17.45
C TRP A 160 -15.38 -0.72 18.60
N VAL A 161 -15.73 -1.54 19.60
CA VAL A 161 -14.83 -1.83 20.73
C VAL A 161 -13.63 -2.62 20.25
N VAL A 162 -13.86 -3.63 19.40
CA VAL A 162 -12.78 -4.44 18.82
C VAL A 162 -11.90 -3.58 17.89
N GLY A 163 -12.52 -2.81 17.00
CA GLY A 163 -11.82 -1.99 16.02
C GLY A 163 -11.02 -0.88 16.68
N ILE A 164 -11.69 0.02 17.40
CA ILE A 164 -11.04 1.18 18.04
C ILE A 164 -10.15 0.73 19.20
N GLY A 165 -10.63 -0.18 20.05
CA GLY A 165 -9.86 -0.68 21.19
C GLY A 165 -8.62 -1.45 20.75
N GLY A 166 -8.73 -2.31 19.74
CA GLY A 166 -7.58 -3.00 19.16
C GLY A 166 -6.58 -2.04 18.52
N LEU A 167 -7.06 -1.01 17.82
CA LEU A 167 -6.17 0.00 17.21
C LEU A 167 -5.45 0.81 18.29
N ALA A 168 -6.17 1.27 19.31
CA ALA A 168 -5.59 1.98 20.43
C ALA A 168 -4.52 1.13 21.14
N LEU A 169 -4.79 -0.16 21.36
CA LEU A 169 -3.83 -1.09 21.95
C LEU A 169 -2.59 -1.28 21.05
N SER A 170 -2.80 -1.43 19.75
CA SER A 170 -1.71 -1.54 18.76
C SER A 170 -0.83 -0.29 18.76
N PHE A 171 -1.43 0.91 18.75
CA PHE A 171 -0.68 2.16 18.81
C PHE A 171 0.03 2.33 20.16
N ALA A 172 -0.64 2.03 21.27
CA ALA A 172 -0.07 2.13 22.61
C ALA A 172 1.14 1.21 22.80
N THR A 173 1.04 -0.05 22.36
CA THR A 173 2.16 -1.01 22.43
C THR A 173 3.31 -0.62 21.50
N MET A 174 3.02 -0.09 20.31
CA MET A 174 4.04 0.44 19.40
C MET A 174 4.76 1.67 19.98
N ILE A 175 4.01 2.68 20.45
CA ILE A 175 4.57 3.90 21.07
C ILE A 175 5.37 3.52 22.31
N GLY A 176 4.83 2.60 23.12
CA GLY A 176 5.51 2.08 24.29
C GLY A 176 6.84 1.40 23.93
N THR A 177 6.87 0.52 22.93
CA THR A 177 8.12 -0.14 22.49
C THR A 177 9.17 0.89 22.02
N ARG A 178 8.72 1.95 21.34
CA ARG A 178 9.57 3.05 20.88
C ARG A 178 10.09 3.94 22.00
N SER A 179 9.32 4.10 23.07
CA SER A 179 9.71 4.91 24.23
C SER A 179 10.74 4.22 25.13
N ILE A 180 10.87 2.90 25.03
CA ILE A 180 11.77 2.12 25.88
C ILE A 180 13.15 1.99 25.26
N SER A 181 14.16 2.29 26.08
CA SER A 181 15.56 2.13 25.73
C SER A 181 15.88 0.68 25.31
N PRO A 182 16.74 0.48 24.28
CA PRO A 182 17.18 -0.85 23.89
C PRO A 182 17.83 -1.68 25.02
N ASP A 183 18.39 -1.04 26.05
CA ASP A 183 19.01 -1.74 27.19
C ASP A 183 17.99 -2.49 28.06
N ASN A 184 16.78 -1.95 28.16
CA ASN A 184 15.71 -2.53 28.96
C ASN A 184 14.96 -3.57 28.13
N TYR A 185 15.61 -4.71 27.90
CA TYR A 185 15.11 -5.75 27.00
C TYR A 185 13.76 -6.31 27.45
N ILE A 186 13.56 -6.61 28.74
CA ILE A 186 12.32 -7.25 29.23
C ILE A 186 11.07 -6.45 28.84
N PRO A 187 10.90 -5.17 29.25
CA PRO A 187 9.69 -4.44 28.93
C PRO A 187 9.60 -4.11 27.44
N LYS A 188 10.73 -3.98 26.74
CA LYS A 188 10.74 -3.75 25.29
C LYS A 188 10.17 -4.94 24.52
N TYR A 189 10.67 -6.15 24.78
CA TYR A 189 10.15 -7.36 24.15
C TYR A 189 8.74 -7.69 24.63
N ALA A 190 8.36 -7.34 25.86
CA ALA A 190 6.98 -7.48 26.33
C ALA A 190 6.01 -6.60 25.51
N LEU A 191 6.36 -5.33 25.24
CA LEU A 191 5.53 -4.45 24.41
C LEU A 191 5.56 -4.83 22.93
N TRP A 192 6.72 -5.26 22.42
CA TRP A 192 6.83 -5.76 21.04
C TRP A 192 6.02 -7.05 20.84
N THR A 193 6.04 -7.97 21.79
CA THR A 193 5.19 -9.18 21.73
C THR A 193 3.71 -8.86 21.91
N ALA A 194 3.35 -7.90 22.77
CA ALA A 194 1.98 -7.42 22.90
C ALA A 194 1.48 -6.74 21.61
N PHE A 195 2.33 -5.98 20.93
CA PHE A 195 2.05 -5.43 19.60
C PHE A 195 1.78 -6.56 18.59
N ASN A 196 2.67 -7.55 18.52
CA ASN A 196 2.51 -8.72 17.64
C ASN A 196 1.23 -9.52 17.95
N ALA A 197 0.89 -9.72 19.22
CA ALA A 197 -0.35 -10.39 19.62
C ALA A 197 -1.60 -9.59 19.21
N THR A 198 -1.53 -8.26 19.26
CA THR A 198 -2.63 -7.40 18.80
C THR A 198 -2.80 -7.48 17.27
N GLN A 199 -1.70 -7.50 16.51
CA GLN A 199 -1.75 -7.76 15.06
C GLN A 199 -2.32 -9.15 14.75
N ALA A 200 -1.96 -10.16 15.55
CA ALA A 200 -2.52 -11.50 15.43
C ALA A 200 -4.04 -11.51 15.61
N ALA A 201 -4.58 -10.73 16.55
CA ALA A 201 -6.02 -10.60 16.74
C ALA A 201 -6.73 -10.02 15.51
N PHE A 202 -6.12 -9.06 14.80
CA PHE A 202 -6.68 -8.52 13.56
C PHE A 202 -6.63 -9.51 12.39
N VAL A 203 -5.59 -10.35 12.34
CA VAL A 203 -5.39 -11.32 11.25
C VAL A 203 -6.10 -12.66 11.54
N ALA A 204 -6.44 -12.96 12.79
CA ALA A 204 -7.06 -14.24 13.19
C ALA A 204 -8.42 -14.53 12.53
N PRO A 205 -9.36 -13.57 12.37
CA PRO A 205 -10.59 -13.81 11.61
C PRO A 205 -10.30 -14.26 10.17
N LEU A 206 -9.30 -13.67 9.53
CA LEU A 206 -8.87 -14.06 8.20
C LEU A 206 -8.37 -15.53 8.20
N LEU A 207 -7.60 -15.96 9.21
CA LEU A 207 -7.19 -17.37 9.34
C LEU A 207 -8.36 -18.33 9.55
N ALA A 208 -9.45 -17.89 10.19
CA ALA A 208 -10.61 -18.73 10.45
C ALA A 208 -11.45 -19.00 9.19
N PHE A 209 -11.61 -18.01 8.31
CA PHE A 209 -12.52 -18.10 7.16
C PHE A 209 -11.84 -18.43 5.84
N VAL A 210 -10.52 -18.29 5.76
CA VAL A 210 -9.78 -18.50 4.52
C VAL A 210 -9.16 -19.91 4.48
N PRO A 211 -9.28 -20.64 3.35
CA PRO A 211 -8.66 -21.95 3.21
C PRO A 211 -7.14 -21.92 3.51
N PRO A 212 -6.61 -22.84 4.35
CA PRO A 212 -5.19 -22.85 4.73
C PRO A 212 -4.22 -22.92 3.55
N ALA A 213 -4.60 -23.61 2.47
CA ALA A 213 -3.79 -23.68 1.25
C ALA A 213 -3.63 -22.32 0.55
N LEU A 214 -4.64 -21.45 0.63
CA LEU A 214 -4.59 -20.10 0.07
C LEU A 214 -3.73 -19.19 0.95
N LEU A 215 -3.85 -19.32 2.28
CA LEU A 215 -3.00 -18.61 3.25
C LEU A 215 -1.52 -18.92 3.05
N GLY A 216 -1.17 -20.20 2.90
CA GLY A 216 0.21 -20.61 2.63
C GLY A 216 0.76 -19.99 1.34
N ARG A 217 -0.04 -19.96 0.26
CA ARG A 217 0.35 -19.32 -1.01
C ARG A 217 0.51 -17.82 -0.87
N ALA A 218 -0.43 -17.14 -0.24
CA ALA A 218 -0.35 -15.70 0.01
C ALA A 218 0.90 -15.35 0.82
N GLY A 219 1.18 -16.12 1.88
CA GLY A 219 2.38 -15.95 2.70
C GLY A 219 3.67 -16.11 1.88
N LEU A 220 3.75 -17.15 1.05
CA LEU A 220 4.90 -17.35 0.16
C LEU A 220 5.08 -16.21 -0.84
N TYR A 221 3.99 -15.69 -1.42
CA TYR A 221 4.04 -14.55 -2.33
C TYR A 221 4.48 -13.27 -1.63
N THR A 222 4.00 -13.02 -0.40
CA THR A 222 4.44 -11.88 0.41
C THR A 222 5.91 -11.99 0.78
N ILE A 223 6.40 -13.16 1.20
CA ILE A 223 7.82 -13.38 1.49
C ILE A 223 8.67 -13.14 0.24
N ALA A 224 8.25 -13.66 -0.91
CA ALA A 224 8.97 -13.45 -2.17
C ALA A 224 8.98 -11.97 -2.59
N MET A 225 7.85 -11.27 -2.46
CA MET A 225 7.73 -9.85 -2.77
C MET A 225 8.60 -9.00 -1.83
N MET A 226 8.43 -9.16 -0.51
CA MET A 226 9.21 -8.42 0.48
C MET A 226 10.70 -8.70 0.36
N GLY A 227 11.10 -9.96 0.19
CA GLY A 227 12.50 -10.34 -0.03
C GLY A 227 13.09 -9.71 -1.29
N GLY A 228 12.36 -9.74 -2.41
CA GLY A 228 12.79 -9.09 -3.65
C GLY A 228 12.92 -7.58 -3.53
N LEU A 229 11.92 -6.92 -2.94
CA LEU A 229 11.94 -5.47 -2.69
C LEU A 229 13.06 -5.07 -1.72
N SER A 230 13.36 -5.92 -0.73
CA SER A 230 14.44 -5.69 0.22
C SER A 230 15.81 -5.76 -0.44
N ILE A 231 16.02 -6.66 -1.39
CA ILE A 231 17.27 -6.71 -2.18
C ILE A 231 17.42 -5.40 -2.98
N VAL A 232 16.34 -4.91 -3.60
CA VAL A 232 16.35 -3.66 -4.35
C VAL A 232 16.62 -2.46 -3.42
N GLY A 233 15.93 -2.39 -2.28
CA GLY A 233 16.14 -1.33 -1.28
C GLY A 233 17.56 -1.32 -0.71
N ALA A 234 18.15 -2.51 -0.50
CA ALA A 234 19.50 -2.70 -0.02
C ALA A 234 20.59 -2.35 -1.05
N THR A 235 20.28 -2.44 -2.35
CA THR A 235 21.23 -2.19 -3.44
C THR A 235 21.11 -0.78 -4.04
N ALA A 236 19.99 -0.11 -3.82
CA ALA A 236 19.75 1.24 -4.32
C ALA A 236 20.66 2.30 -3.66
N LYS A 237 20.96 3.35 -4.43
CA LYS A 237 21.70 4.53 -3.96
C LYS A 237 21.06 5.10 -2.70
N GLN A 238 21.96 5.51 -1.83
CA GLN A 238 21.68 6.09 -0.52
C GLN A 238 20.69 7.25 -0.66
N GLU A 239 19.70 7.30 0.24
CA GLU A 239 18.72 8.39 0.39
C GLU A 239 17.66 8.53 -0.72
N LYS A 240 17.79 7.83 -1.86
CA LYS A 240 16.82 7.92 -2.96
C LYS A 240 15.37 7.64 -2.52
N TYR A 241 15.17 6.57 -1.75
CA TYR A 241 13.86 6.21 -1.24
C TYR A 241 13.51 6.92 0.08
N LEU A 242 14.45 7.55 0.77
CA LEU A 242 14.12 8.33 1.97
C LEU A 242 13.28 9.59 1.62
N TYR A 243 13.49 10.16 0.44
CA TYR A 243 12.72 11.32 -0.04
C TYR A 243 11.28 10.98 -0.46
N ILE A 244 10.98 9.72 -0.78
CA ILE A 244 9.62 9.32 -1.21
C ILE A 244 8.65 9.08 -0.04
N GLY A 245 9.08 9.24 1.22
CA GLY A 245 8.23 9.04 2.39
C GLY A 245 6.97 9.92 2.39
N GLY A 246 7.08 11.18 1.97
CA GLY A 246 5.94 12.12 1.89
C GLY A 246 4.86 11.66 0.89
N PRO A 247 5.21 11.42 -0.39
CA PRO A 247 4.30 10.84 -1.37
C PRO A 247 3.74 9.47 -0.97
N LEU A 248 4.53 8.60 -0.33
CA LEU A 248 4.07 7.30 0.15
C LEU A 248 2.99 7.44 1.23
N LEU A 249 3.18 8.34 2.20
CA LEU A 249 2.18 8.61 3.23
C LEU A 249 0.88 9.16 2.60
N ALA A 250 0.99 10.07 1.63
CA ALA A 250 -0.19 10.56 0.90
C ALA A 250 -0.93 9.43 0.18
N GLY A 251 -0.20 8.53 -0.49
CA GLY A 251 -0.77 7.31 -1.08
C GLY A 251 -1.44 6.41 -0.04
N ALA A 252 -0.80 6.24 1.12
CA ALA A 252 -1.34 5.45 2.24
C ALA A 252 -2.65 6.03 2.77
N ALA A 253 -2.74 7.36 2.89
CA ALA A 253 -3.95 8.04 3.32
C ALA A 253 -5.10 7.83 2.32
N ILE A 254 -4.83 7.91 1.02
CA ILE A 254 -5.81 7.62 -0.04
C ILE A 254 -6.28 6.17 0.04
N VAL A 255 -5.35 5.22 0.22
CA VAL A 255 -5.66 3.80 0.36
C VAL A 255 -6.49 3.56 1.63
N ALA A 256 -6.11 4.16 2.76
CA ALA A 256 -6.84 4.04 4.02
C ALA A 256 -8.28 4.59 3.90
N ALA A 257 -8.44 5.78 3.31
CA ALA A 257 -9.75 6.36 3.03
C ALA A 257 -10.60 5.46 2.12
N SER A 258 -9.98 4.84 1.10
CA SER A 258 -10.65 3.89 0.21
C SER A 258 -11.09 2.61 0.94
N GLY A 259 -10.32 2.16 1.93
CA GLY A 259 -10.70 1.03 2.79
C GLY A 259 -11.83 1.33 3.76
N LEU A 260 -12.04 2.59 4.12
CA LEU A 260 -13.17 3.05 4.95
C LEU A 260 -14.43 3.35 4.13
N ALA A 261 -14.31 3.45 2.80
CA ALA A 261 -15.42 3.74 1.91
C ALA A 261 -16.65 2.82 2.10
N PRO A 262 -16.51 1.49 2.33
CA PRO A 262 -17.66 0.60 2.55
C PRO A 262 -18.46 0.89 3.82
N LEU A 263 -17.88 1.61 4.80
CA LEU A 263 -18.57 1.97 6.05
C LEU A 263 -19.51 3.17 5.86
N ILE A 264 -19.19 4.05 4.91
CA ILE A 264 -19.84 5.35 4.72
C ILE A 264 -20.73 5.34 3.46
N ILE A 265 -20.35 4.58 2.44
CA ILE A 265 -21.06 4.53 1.16
C ILE A 265 -22.16 3.45 1.22
N PRO A 266 -23.42 3.77 0.87
CA PRO A 266 -24.49 2.79 0.78
C PRO A 266 -24.14 1.63 -0.15
N ALA A 267 -24.44 0.39 0.28
CA ALA A 267 -24.15 -0.84 -0.47
C ALA A 267 -24.79 -0.90 -1.88
N THR A 268 -25.73 0.01 -2.18
CA THR A 268 -26.36 0.18 -3.50
C THR A 268 -25.44 0.83 -4.53
N ALA A 269 -24.35 1.49 -4.13
CA ALA A 269 -23.40 2.15 -5.02
C ALA A 269 -22.29 1.20 -5.52
N VAL A 270 -22.68 0.08 -6.13
CA VAL A 270 -21.80 -1.05 -6.48
C VAL A 270 -20.58 -0.65 -7.32
N ARG A 271 -20.73 0.33 -8.23
CA ARG A 271 -19.63 0.75 -9.13
C ARG A 271 -18.55 1.59 -8.41
N THR A 272 -18.94 2.46 -7.48
CA THR A 272 -17.99 3.24 -6.67
C THR A 272 -17.32 2.35 -5.63
N LEU A 273 -18.05 1.38 -5.07
CA LEU A 273 -17.50 0.32 -4.21
C LEU A 273 -16.46 -0.53 -4.95
N ALA A 274 -16.74 -0.98 -6.17
CA ALA A 274 -15.77 -1.78 -6.95
C ALA A 274 -14.50 -1.00 -7.31
N PHE A 275 -14.58 0.31 -7.58
CA PHE A 275 -13.41 1.14 -7.83
C PHE A 275 -12.58 1.35 -6.56
N THR A 276 -13.24 1.71 -5.45
CA THR A 276 -12.56 1.91 -4.14
C THR A 276 -11.92 0.62 -3.63
N GLU A 277 -12.55 -0.53 -3.86
CA GLU A 277 -12.00 -1.85 -3.52
C GLU A 277 -10.75 -2.19 -4.35
N ASN A 278 -10.76 -1.96 -5.67
CA ASN A 278 -9.57 -2.17 -6.50
C ASN A 278 -8.43 -1.19 -6.17
N LEU A 279 -8.77 0.08 -5.91
CA LEU A 279 -7.80 1.10 -5.50
C LEU A 279 -7.18 0.75 -4.14
N TRP A 280 -8.01 0.28 -3.20
CA TRP A 280 -7.54 -0.22 -1.93
C TRP A 280 -6.62 -1.43 -2.15
N LEU A 281 -7.07 -2.50 -2.82
CA LEU A 281 -6.29 -3.73 -3.00
C LEU A 281 -4.98 -3.50 -3.76
N TYR A 282 -5.06 -3.04 -5.01
CA TYR A 282 -3.89 -2.94 -5.89
C TYR A 282 -3.09 -1.65 -5.65
N GLY A 283 -3.77 -0.53 -5.39
CA GLY A 283 -3.10 0.71 -5.02
C GLY A 283 -2.41 0.58 -3.66
N GLY A 284 -3.06 -0.07 -2.69
CA GLY A 284 -2.45 -0.43 -1.43
C GLY A 284 -1.23 -1.33 -1.62
N LEU A 285 -1.31 -2.38 -2.43
CA LEU A 285 -0.16 -3.26 -2.70
C LEU A 285 1.05 -2.49 -3.26
N ALA A 286 0.81 -1.52 -4.16
CA ALA A 286 1.88 -0.66 -4.67
C ALA A 286 2.46 0.26 -3.59
N VAL A 287 1.61 0.89 -2.76
CA VAL A 287 2.03 1.78 -1.68
C VAL A 287 2.82 1.03 -0.61
N PHE A 288 2.34 -0.13 -0.15
CA PHE A 288 3.06 -0.93 0.86
C PHE A 288 4.32 -1.57 0.30
N GLY A 289 4.33 -1.95 -0.98
CA GLY A 289 5.59 -2.32 -1.64
C GLY A 289 6.59 -1.15 -1.66
N GLY A 290 6.12 0.08 -1.88
CA GLY A 290 6.93 1.28 -1.76
C GLY A 290 7.41 1.57 -0.33
N PHE A 291 6.56 1.36 0.68
CA PHE A 291 6.96 1.45 2.08
C PHE A 291 8.03 0.42 2.43
N THR A 292 7.96 -0.80 1.90
CA THR A 292 9.01 -1.80 2.14
C THR A 292 10.37 -1.30 1.64
N LEU A 293 10.42 -0.63 0.48
CA LEU A 293 11.66 -0.01 -0.02
C LEU A 293 12.12 1.14 0.86
N TYR A 294 11.19 2.01 1.26
CA TYR A 294 11.44 3.14 2.15
C TYR A 294 12.01 2.67 3.49
N ASP A 295 11.38 1.69 4.11
CA ASP A 295 11.76 1.15 5.41
C ASP A 295 13.11 0.45 5.36
N VAL A 296 13.39 -0.34 4.32
CA VAL A 296 14.72 -0.95 4.16
C VAL A 296 15.82 0.12 4.05
N GLN A 297 15.57 1.21 3.30
CA GLN A 297 16.52 2.31 3.25
C GLN A 297 16.64 3.09 4.55
N LYS A 298 15.51 3.28 5.25
CA LYS A 298 15.48 3.92 6.56
C LYS A 298 16.29 3.11 7.58
N VAL A 299 16.18 1.78 7.58
CA VAL A 299 16.99 0.90 8.42
C VAL A 299 18.48 1.06 8.13
N LEU A 300 18.87 1.11 6.85
CA LEU A 300 20.26 1.34 6.47
C LEU A 300 20.76 2.73 6.86
N HIS A 301 19.92 3.75 6.75
CA HIS A 301 20.24 5.10 7.20
C HIS A 301 20.43 5.15 8.72
N HIS A 302 19.51 4.57 9.49
CA HIS A 302 19.63 4.46 10.95
C HIS A 302 20.82 3.61 11.39
N ALA A 303 21.19 2.58 10.62
CA ALA A 303 22.42 1.83 10.87
C ALA A 303 23.66 2.74 10.78
N ARG A 304 23.73 3.64 9.79
CA ARG A 304 24.85 4.59 9.69
C ARG A 304 24.86 5.61 10.82
N LEU A 305 23.69 6.14 11.19
CA LEU A 305 23.58 7.04 12.34
C LEU A 305 23.98 6.35 13.65
N ALA A 306 23.65 5.07 13.79
CA ALA A 306 24.07 4.27 14.94
C ALA A 306 25.57 3.99 14.93
N GLN A 307 26.17 3.74 13.77
CA GLN A 307 27.61 3.58 13.63
C GLN A 307 28.37 4.88 13.94
N ALA A 308 27.80 6.03 13.56
CA ALA A 308 28.34 7.36 13.86
C ALA A 308 28.12 7.79 15.33
N GLY A 309 27.45 6.98 16.16
CA GLY A 309 27.16 7.29 17.56
C GLY A 309 26.08 8.35 17.77
N VAL A 310 25.38 8.79 16.71
CA VAL A 310 24.32 9.80 16.76
C VAL A 310 23.01 9.20 17.28
N MET A 311 22.78 7.91 17.04
CA MET A 311 21.59 7.18 17.45
C MET A 311 21.96 5.87 18.14
N ARG A 312 21.10 5.35 19.01
CA ARG A 312 21.29 4.01 19.59
C ARG A 312 20.86 2.93 18.62
N ARG A 313 21.58 1.81 18.61
CA ARG A 313 21.22 0.62 17.84
C ARG A 313 19.91 0.01 18.36
N ASP A 314 18.90 -0.06 17.51
CA ASP A 314 17.56 -0.50 17.91
C ASP A 314 16.81 -1.24 16.78
N PRO A 315 17.21 -2.50 16.49
CA PRO A 315 16.61 -3.27 15.41
C PRO A 315 15.15 -3.66 15.69
N VAL A 316 14.71 -3.72 16.96
CA VAL A 316 13.32 -4.07 17.33
C VAL A 316 12.35 -2.98 16.91
N ASN A 317 12.71 -1.70 17.11
CA ASN A 317 11.83 -0.60 16.73
C ASN A 317 11.70 -0.46 15.21
N GLU A 318 12.76 -0.79 14.47
CA GLU A 318 12.71 -0.86 13.01
C GLU A 318 11.92 -2.08 12.50
N SER A 319 11.92 -3.20 13.24
CA SER A 319 11.23 -4.41 12.80
C SER A 319 9.72 -4.21 12.75
N ILE A 320 9.17 -3.37 13.64
CA ILE A 320 7.73 -3.05 13.70
C ILE A 320 7.20 -2.49 12.38
N SER A 321 7.95 -1.61 11.71
CA SER A 321 7.46 -1.00 10.46
C SER A 321 7.49 -2.01 9.30
N LEU A 322 8.55 -2.82 9.22
CA LEU A 322 8.62 -3.94 8.27
C LEU A 322 7.55 -5.02 8.55
N GLU A 323 7.22 -5.30 9.83
CA GLU A 323 6.14 -6.19 10.21
C GLU A 323 4.77 -5.68 9.72
N LEU A 324 4.51 -4.37 9.87
CA LEU A 324 3.29 -3.73 9.38
C LEU A 324 3.19 -3.77 7.86
N ASP A 325 4.28 -3.50 7.15
CA ASP A 325 4.32 -3.62 5.69
C ASP A 325 4.03 -5.05 5.23
N PHE A 326 4.66 -6.04 5.88
CA PHE A 326 4.42 -7.44 5.60
C PHE A 326 2.94 -7.81 5.77
N LEU A 327 2.33 -7.45 6.90
CA LEU A 327 0.92 -7.75 7.16
C LEU A 327 -0.02 -7.08 6.17
N ASN A 328 0.25 -5.81 5.84
CA ASN A 328 -0.56 -5.07 4.88
C ASN A 328 -0.50 -5.69 3.47
N ILE A 329 0.68 -6.13 3.02
CA ILE A 329 0.83 -6.84 1.74
C ILE A 329 0.16 -8.22 1.83
N PHE A 330 0.36 -8.96 2.92
CA PHE A 330 -0.21 -10.29 3.13
C PHE A 330 -1.73 -10.31 3.09
N ILE A 331 -2.39 -9.43 3.86
CA ILE A 331 -3.86 -9.37 3.92
C ILE A 331 -4.44 -9.09 2.52
N ARG A 332 -3.83 -8.18 1.77
CA ARG A 332 -4.23 -7.85 0.39
C ARG A 332 -4.00 -9.02 -0.55
N MET A 333 -2.87 -9.71 -0.42
CA MET A 333 -2.57 -10.90 -1.23
C MET A 333 -3.61 -12.00 -0.98
N VAL A 334 -4.00 -12.23 0.28
CA VAL A 334 -5.06 -13.17 0.63
C VAL A 334 -6.38 -12.79 -0.05
N GLN A 335 -6.78 -11.51 0.04
CA GLN A 335 -8.03 -11.03 -0.55
C GLN A 335 -8.03 -11.16 -2.07
N ILE A 336 -6.95 -10.79 -2.74
CA ILE A 336 -6.79 -10.94 -4.19
C ILE A 336 -6.96 -12.42 -4.58
N LEU A 337 -6.30 -13.34 -3.87
CA LEU A 337 -6.41 -14.77 -4.17
C LEU A 337 -7.82 -15.32 -3.89
N MET A 338 -8.50 -14.84 -2.84
CA MET A 338 -9.88 -15.22 -2.55
C MET A 338 -10.83 -14.77 -3.67
N MET A 339 -10.69 -13.53 -4.15
CA MET A 339 -11.48 -13.02 -5.27
C MET A 339 -11.24 -13.82 -6.55
N GLN A 340 -9.99 -14.17 -6.83
CA GLN A 340 -9.65 -15.00 -7.99
C GLN A 340 -10.25 -16.41 -7.88
N GLN A 341 -10.32 -16.99 -6.69
CA GLN A 341 -10.96 -18.28 -6.47
C GLN A 341 -12.48 -18.21 -6.66
N ASN A 342 -13.13 -17.15 -6.17
CA ASN A 342 -14.57 -16.95 -6.36
C ASN A 342 -14.96 -16.72 -7.83
N ARG A 343 -14.11 -16.09 -8.65
CA ARG A 343 -14.36 -15.91 -10.10
C ARG A 343 -14.19 -17.19 -10.93
N ARG A 344 -13.55 -18.21 -10.36
CA ARG A 344 -13.32 -19.52 -11.04
C ARG A 344 -14.39 -20.56 -10.71
N LYS A 345 -15.25 -20.28 -9.73
CA LYS A 345 -16.43 -21.09 -9.40
C LYS A 345 -17.62 -20.59 -10.23
#